data_AF-A0A955ETL2-F1
#
_entry.id   AF-A0A955ETL2-F1
#
_cell.length_a   1.000
_cell.length_b   1.000
_cell.length_c   1.000
_cell.angle_alpha   90.00
_cell.angle_beta   90.00
_cell.angle_gamma   90.00
#
_symmetry.space_group_name_H-M   'P 1'
#
loop_
_entity.id
_entity.type
_entity.pdbx_description
1 polymer ?
#
loop_
_entity_poly.entity_id
_entity_poly.type
_entity_poly.pdbx_seq_one_letter_code
_entity_poly.pdbx_strand_id
1 'polypeptide(L)'
;MRVLARRHGAAYTVHEVLIDRFVREVRSASARARHFVVGDEEHPVGAQLMGSEPAEFPAAAERLVEAGYDAIDINFGCPVRSAMGGCRGGYHLGQPDVALDIVRTVRRTVPEHLPVTVKMRRGIDNTEASRTSFFRILDGAFDAGVAAVTVHGRTVEQKYVGPSSWPFLRDVKAHAGDRTILGSGD
;
A
#
# COMPACT_ATOMS: atom_id res chain seq x y z
N MET A 1 5.05 -19.16 -1.24
CA MET A 1 3.86 -18.91 -0.38
C MET A 1 2.67 -18.35 -1.15
N ARG A 2 2.82 -17.33 -2.02
CA ARG A 2 1.69 -16.76 -2.80
C ARG A 2 0.94 -17.80 -3.64
N VAL A 3 1.66 -18.62 -4.43
CA VAL A 3 1.07 -19.75 -5.19
C VAL A 3 0.25 -20.69 -4.30
N LEU A 4 0.76 -21.03 -3.12
CA LEU A 4 0.02 -21.90 -2.18
C LEU A 4 -1.25 -21.22 -1.69
N ALA A 5 -1.20 -19.94 -1.32
CA ALA A 5 -2.39 -19.19 -0.91
C ALA A 5 -3.46 -19.15 -2.03
N ARG A 6 -3.04 -18.95 -3.29
CA ARG A 6 -3.91 -19.01 -4.48
C ARG A 6 -4.56 -20.39 -4.63
N ARG A 7 -3.78 -21.46 -4.50
CA ARG A 7 -4.28 -22.86 -4.54
C ARG A 7 -5.26 -23.18 -3.40
N HIS A 8 -5.20 -22.45 -2.29
CA HIS A 8 -6.15 -22.54 -1.17
C HIS A 8 -7.30 -21.53 -1.23
N GLY A 9 -7.50 -20.84 -2.37
CA GLY A 9 -8.69 -20.02 -2.62
C GLY A 9 -8.53 -18.53 -2.29
N ALA A 10 -7.33 -18.03 -1.98
CA ALA A 10 -7.11 -16.59 -1.85
C ALA A 10 -7.42 -15.89 -3.17
N ALA A 11 -8.31 -14.89 -3.18
CA ALA A 11 -8.79 -14.22 -4.40
C ALA A 11 -7.69 -13.49 -5.19
N TYR A 12 -6.68 -12.98 -4.49
CA TYR A 12 -5.43 -12.44 -5.05
C TYR A 12 -4.37 -12.46 -3.96
N THR A 13 -3.12 -12.19 -4.32
CA THR A 13 -2.02 -12.04 -3.35
C THR A 13 -1.30 -10.71 -3.53
N VAL A 14 -0.48 -10.33 -2.56
CA VAL A 14 0.37 -9.14 -2.65
C VAL A 14 1.82 -9.57 -2.48
N HIS A 15 2.71 -9.03 -3.30
CA HIS A 15 4.14 -9.25 -3.21
C HIS A 15 4.71 -8.65 -1.92
N GLU A 16 5.88 -9.13 -1.49
CA GLU A 16 6.67 -8.43 -0.48
C GLU A 16 6.92 -6.96 -0.90
N VAL A 17 7.09 -6.08 0.09
CA VAL A 17 7.29 -4.65 -0.16
C VAL A 17 8.48 -4.40 -1.08
N LEU A 18 8.23 -3.71 -2.18
CA LEU A 18 9.22 -3.28 -3.15
C LEU A 18 9.53 -1.80 -2.91
N ILE A 19 10.79 -1.50 -2.61
CA ILE A 19 11.24 -0.12 -2.45
C ILE A 19 11.34 0.53 -3.83
N ASP A 20 10.73 1.70 -4.01
CA ASP A 20 10.70 2.45 -5.27
C ASP A 20 12.09 2.59 -5.91
N ARG A 21 13.10 2.94 -5.12
CA ARG A 21 14.49 3.07 -5.56
C ARG A 21 15.06 1.74 -6.07
N PHE A 22 14.79 0.65 -5.35
CA PHE A 22 15.20 -0.68 -5.79
C PHE A 22 14.53 -1.05 -7.12
N VAL A 23 13.23 -0.82 -7.25
CA VAL A 23 12.48 -1.09 -8.47
C VAL A 23 13.06 -0.32 -9.65
N ARG A 24 13.35 0.97 -9.49
CA ARG A 24 13.93 1.83 -10.53
C ARG A 24 15.36 1.41 -10.93
N GLU A 25 16.19 1.05 -9.96
CA GLU A 25 17.62 0.82 -10.19
C GLU A 25 17.97 -0.64 -10.56
N VAL A 26 17.11 -1.62 -10.25
CA VAL A 26 17.40 -3.02 -10.52
C VAL A 26 17.49 -3.28 -12.03
N ARG A 27 18.57 -3.92 -12.48
CA ARG A 27 18.75 -4.29 -13.88
C ARG A 27 18.20 -5.69 -14.14
N SER A 28 17.56 -5.90 -15.28
CA SER A 28 16.92 -7.17 -15.64
C SER A 28 17.89 -8.37 -15.63
N ALA A 29 19.15 -8.15 -16.03
CA ALA A 29 20.20 -9.19 -16.01
C ALA A 29 20.79 -9.47 -14.61
N SER A 30 20.39 -8.71 -13.58
CA SER A 30 20.94 -8.90 -12.23
C SER A 30 20.26 -10.08 -11.53
N ALA A 31 21.01 -10.83 -10.72
CA ALA A 31 20.44 -11.87 -9.86
C ALA A 31 19.34 -11.34 -8.90
N ARG A 32 19.29 -10.02 -8.68
CA ARG A 32 18.28 -9.35 -7.86
C ARG A 32 16.94 -9.16 -8.58
N ALA A 33 16.89 -9.25 -9.91
CA ALA A 33 15.66 -9.13 -10.69
C ALA A 33 14.61 -10.19 -10.28
N ARG A 34 15.04 -11.37 -9.83
CA ARG A 34 14.15 -12.42 -9.32
C ARG A 34 13.28 -12.00 -8.14
N HIS A 35 13.66 -10.96 -7.39
CA HIS A 35 12.88 -10.42 -6.27
C HIS A 35 11.75 -9.49 -6.72
N PHE A 36 11.64 -9.28 -8.02
CA PHE A 36 10.71 -8.37 -8.67
C PHE A 36 9.86 -9.09 -9.73
N VAL A 37 10.39 -10.16 -10.34
CA VAL A 37 9.68 -10.98 -11.35
C VAL A 37 8.55 -11.80 -10.72
N VAL A 38 7.41 -11.83 -11.39
CA VAL A 38 6.23 -12.64 -11.07
C VAL A 38 6.22 -13.89 -11.94
N GLY A 39 5.95 -15.06 -11.37
CA GLY A 39 5.73 -16.30 -12.13
C GLY A 39 4.27 -16.49 -12.57
N ASP A 40 4.04 -17.24 -13.64
CA ASP A 40 2.72 -17.45 -14.25
C ASP A 40 1.64 -17.99 -13.29
N GLU A 41 2.02 -18.81 -12.30
CA GLU A 41 1.08 -19.36 -11.32
C GLU A 41 0.72 -18.38 -10.17
N GLU A 42 1.34 -17.20 -10.14
CA GLU A 42 1.15 -16.24 -9.05
C GLU A 42 -0.05 -15.31 -9.27
N HIS A 43 -0.59 -15.27 -10.49
CA HIS A 43 -1.67 -14.36 -10.85
C HIS A 43 -3.03 -14.71 -10.20
N PRO A 44 -3.84 -13.69 -9.83
CA PRO A 44 -3.49 -12.29 -9.80
C PRO A 44 -2.65 -11.92 -8.56
N VAL A 45 -1.67 -11.03 -8.77
CA VAL A 45 -0.77 -10.53 -7.72
C VAL A 45 -0.57 -9.02 -7.83
N GLY A 46 -0.67 -8.34 -6.68
CA GLY A 46 -0.36 -6.92 -6.57
C GLY A 46 1.10 -6.66 -6.17
N ALA A 47 1.71 -5.61 -6.73
CA ALA A 47 3.00 -5.10 -6.28
C ALA A 47 2.80 -4.05 -5.18
N GLN A 48 3.36 -4.29 -3.99
CA GLN A 48 3.31 -3.32 -2.91
C GLN A 48 4.51 -2.39 -2.94
N LEU A 49 4.31 -1.17 -3.43
CA LEU A 49 5.33 -0.14 -3.61
C LEU A 49 5.47 0.74 -2.35
N MET A 50 6.71 1.02 -1.96
CA MET A 50 7.03 1.92 -0.84
C MET A 50 8.19 2.83 -1.20
N GLY A 51 8.02 4.13 -0.97
CA GLY A 51 9.00 5.17 -1.27
C GLY A 51 8.74 6.42 -0.43
N SER A 52 9.61 7.42 -0.53
CA SER A 52 9.47 8.67 0.22
C SER A 52 8.96 9.81 -0.66
N GLU A 53 9.52 9.98 -1.87
CA GLU A 53 9.26 11.17 -2.68
C GLU A 53 8.22 10.90 -3.77
N PRO A 54 7.11 11.68 -3.85
CA PRO A 54 6.07 11.48 -4.86
C PRO A 54 6.59 11.38 -6.30
N ALA A 55 7.60 12.19 -6.64
CA ALA A 55 8.18 12.25 -7.99
C ALA A 55 8.90 10.96 -8.41
N GLU A 56 9.26 10.08 -7.47
CA GLU A 56 10.00 8.86 -7.76
C GLU A 56 9.09 7.64 -7.98
N PHE A 57 7.83 7.72 -7.54
CA PHE A 57 6.86 6.63 -7.68
C PHE A 57 6.47 6.29 -9.12
N PRO A 58 6.29 7.25 -10.07
CA PRO A 58 5.89 6.95 -11.45
C PRO A 58 6.76 5.88 -12.12
N ALA A 59 8.06 6.11 -12.19
CA ALA A 59 8.98 5.21 -12.87
C ALA A 59 9.03 3.83 -12.22
N ALA A 60 8.79 3.74 -10.90
CA ALA A 60 8.68 2.46 -10.22
C ALA A 60 7.36 1.75 -10.56
N ALA A 61 6.24 2.45 -10.55
CA ALA A 61 4.93 1.92 -10.91
C ALA A 61 4.89 1.43 -12.37
N GLU A 62 5.44 2.19 -13.32
CA GLU A 62 5.53 1.79 -14.74
C GLU A 62 6.27 0.46 -14.89
N ARG A 63 7.43 0.34 -14.25
CA ARG A 63 8.22 -0.89 -14.30
C ARG A 63 7.48 -2.08 -13.70
N LEU A 64 6.69 -1.88 -12.64
CA LEU A 64 5.87 -2.94 -12.06
C LEU A 64 4.72 -3.35 -13.00
N VAL A 65 4.09 -2.40 -13.68
CA VAL A 65 3.09 -2.70 -14.71
C VAL A 65 3.73 -3.52 -15.85
N GLU A 66 4.90 -3.10 -16.34
CA GLU A 66 5.66 -3.81 -17.38
C GLU A 66 6.09 -5.22 -16.94
N ALA A 67 6.32 -5.42 -15.64
CA ALA A 67 6.66 -6.71 -15.07
C ALA A 67 5.46 -7.67 -14.90
N GLY A 68 4.26 -7.23 -15.29
CA GLY A 68 3.06 -8.07 -15.32
C GLY A 68 2.25 -8.09 -14.03
N TYR A 69 2.48 -7.18 -13.09
CA TYR A 69 1.63 -7.12 -11.89
C TYR A 69 0.19 -6.71 -12.23
N ASP A 70 -0.77 -7.40 -11.61
CA ASP A 70 -2.21 -7.19 -11.86
C ASP A 70 -2.80 -6.03 -11.05
N ALA A 71 -2.04 -5.49 -10.09
CA ALA A 71 -2.42 -4.36 -9.26
C ALA A 71 -1.19 -3.64 -8.71
N ILE A 72 -1.31 -2.34 -8.44
CA ILE A 72 -0.30 -1.58 -7.70
C ILE A 72 -0.87 -1.18 -6.34
N ASP A 73 -0.23 -1.62 -5.25
CA ASP A 73 -0.59 -1.26 -3.88
C ASP A 73 0.44 -0.30 -3.29
N ILE A 74 -0.02 0.76 -2.63
CA ILE A 74 0.87 1.77 -2.02
C ILE A 74 0.95 1.50 -0.52
N ASN A 75 2.16 1.30 0.01
CA ASN A 75 2.36 1.03 1.42
C ASN A 75 2.50 2.32 2.25
N PHE A 76 1.49 2.62 3.05
CA PHE A 76 1.49 3.60 4.13
C PHE A 76 1.37 2.96 5.52
N GLY A 77 1.73 1.67 5.65
CA GLY A 77 1.49 0.89 6.86
C GLY A 77 2.74 0.40 7.57
N CYS A 78 3.92 0.42 6.93
CA CYS A 78 5.15 -0.15 7.49
C CYS A 78 5.65 0.66 8.71
N PRO A 79 5.75 0.07 9.91
CA PRO A 79 6.22 0.77 11.11
C PRO A 79 7.71 0.51 11.42
N VAL A 80 8.43 -0.16 10.51
CA VAL A 80 9.83 -0.55 10.72
C VAL A 80 10.70 0.70 10.80
N ARG A 81 11.64 0.72 11.75
CA ARG A 81 12.50 1.88 12.03
C ARG A 81 13.25 2.39 10.80
N SER A 82 13.74 1.51 9.93
CA SER A 82 14.43 1.90 8.69
C SER A 82 13.49 2.56 7.68
N ALA A 83 12.23 2.14 7.61
CA ALA A 83 11.22 2.81 6.78
C ALA A 83 10.89 4.19 7.35
N MET A 84 10.60 4.27 8.65
CA MET A 84 10.30 5.53 9.34
C MET A 84 11.45 6.54 9.23
N GLY A 85 12.69 6.10 9.44
CA GLY A 85 13.88 6.95 9.36
C GLY A 85 14.25 7.37 7.93
N GLY A 86 13.68 6.73 6.92
CA GLY A 86 13.80 7.14 5.52
C GLY A 86 12.49 7.68 4.95
N CYS A 87 11.63 8.28 5.79
CA CYS A 87 10.35 8.92 5.44
C CYS A 87 9.44 8.06 4.55
N ARG A 88 9.35 6.75 4.87
CA ARG A 88 8.62 5.73 4.11
C ARG A 88 7.53 5.06 4.94
N GLY A 89 6.58 4.42 4.27
CA GLY A 89 5.60 3.57 4.92
C GLY A 89 4.68 4.37 5.85
N GLY A 90 4.59 3.96 7.11
CA GLY A 90 3.75 4.60 8.12
C GLY A 90 4.04 6.09 8.35
N TYR A 91 5.22 6.57 8.00
CA TYR A 91 5.59 7.99 8.10
C TYR A 91 4.62 8.89 7.33
N HIS A 92 4.14 8.43 6.18
CA HIS A 92 3.22 9.19 5.32
C HIS A 92 1.86 9.49 5.97
N LEU A 93 1.46 8.73 7.00
CA LEU A 93 0.24 9.01 7.76
C LEU A 93 0.32 10.32 8.56
N GLY A 94 1.52 10.86 8.79
CA GLY A 94 1.76 12.16 9.43
C GLY A 94 1.84 13.33 8.46
N GLN A 95 1.84 13.07 7.15
CA GLN A 95 1.95 14.08 6.10
C GLN A 95 0.93 13.84 4.98
N PRO A 96 -0.38 14.08 5.25
CA PRO A 96 -1.45 13.75 4.32
C PRO A 96 -1.28 14.33 2.91
N ASP A 97 -0.73 15.55 2.79
CA ASP A 97 -0.48 16.18 1.49
C ASP A 97 0.48 15.36 0.63
N VAL A 98 1.62 14.94 1.20
CA VAL A 98 2.61 14.10 0.53
C VAL A 98 2.04 12.72 0.21
N ALA A 99 1.31 12.12 1.15
CA ALA A 99 0.64 10.83 0.94
C ALA A 99 -0.33 10.87 -0.25
N LEU A 100 -1.15 11.93 -0.33
CA LEU A 100 -2.11 12.10 -1.42
C LEU A 100 -1.43 12.41 -2.75
N ASP A 101 -0.33 13.16 -2.75
CA ASP A 101 0.46 13.40 -3.96
C ASP A 101 1.10 12.12 -4.50
N ILE A 102 1.58 11.23 -3.62
CA ILE A 102 2.01 9.87 -4.01
C ILE A 102 0.84 9.12 -4.66
N VAL A 103 -0.33 9.08 -4.03
CA VAL A 103 -1.50 8.33 -4.53
C VAL A 103 -1.93 8.84 -5.92
N ARG A 104 -2.11 10.16 -6.07
CA ARG A 104 -2.50 10.78 -7.34
C ARG A 104 -1.49 10.51 -8.43
N THR A 105 -0.20 10.60 -8.10
CA THR A 105 0.89 10.40 -9.04
C THR A 105 0.94 8.94 -9.52
N VAL A 106 0.85 7.97 -8.61
CA VAL A 106 0.78 6.55 -8.97
C VAL A 106 -0.47 6.25 -9.81
N ARG A 107 -1.65 6.72 -9.40
CA ARG A 107 -2.90 6.46 -10.13
C ARG A 107 -2.91 7.06 -11.53
N ARG A 108 -2.32 8.24 -11.73
CA ARG A 108 -2.17 8.84 -13.07
C ARG A 108 -1.22 8.03 -13.96
N THR A 109 -0.21 7.40 -13.37
CA THR A 109 0.79 6.62 -14.11
C THR A 109 0.31 5.22 -14.48
N VAL A 110 -0.41 4.55 -13.57
CA VAL A 110 -0.89 3.17 -13.80
C VAL A 110 -2.03 3.17 -14.83
N PRO A 111 -2.05 2.23 -15.81
CA PRO A 111 -3.15 2.10 -16.76
C PRO A 111 -4.51 1.98 -16.08
N GLU A 112 -5.54 2.61 -16.63
CA GLU A 112 -6.88 2.72 -16.02
C GLU A 112 -7.49 1.36 -15.64
N HIS A 113 -7.30 0.35 -16.48
CA HIS A 113 -7.83 -1.00 -16.25
C HIS A 113 -7.15 -1.76 -15.11
N LEU A 114 -5.96 -1.33 -14.67
CA LEU A 114 -5.26 -1.93 -13.53
C LEU A 114 -5.63 -1.18 -12.23
N PRO A 115 -6.07 -1.89 -11.18
CA PRO A 115 -6.40 -1.27 -9.91
C PRO A 115 -5.15 -0.73 -9.21
N VAL A 116 -5.30 0.47 -8.65
CA VAL A 116 -4.39 1.00 -7.64
C VAL A 116 -5.08 0.90 -6.29
N THR A 117 -4.37 0.43 -5.28
CA THR A 117 -4.87 0.26 -3.91
C THR A 117 -3.90 0.89 -2.92
N VAL A 118 -4.36 1.13 -1.70
CA VAL A 118 -3.51 1.67 -0.62
C VAL A 118 -3.65 0.78 0.61
N LYS A 119 -2.51 0.43 1.22
CA LYS A 119 -2.48 -0.23 2.52
C LYS A 119 -1.96 0.72 3.59
N MET A 120 -2.80 1.03 4.57
CA MET A 120 -2.48 1.93 5.68
C MET A 120 -2.74 1.30 7.04
N ARG A 121 -2.13 1.88 8.08
CA ARG A 121 -2.51 1.70 9.48
C ARG A 121 -3.55 2.75 9.86
N ARG A 122 -4.23 2.57 11.00
CA ARG A 122 -5.26 3.52 11.48
C ARG A 122 -4.75 4.91 11.94
N GLY A 123 -3.47 5.22 11.70
CA GLY A 123 -2.81 6.45 12.15
C GLY A 123 -1.38 6.20 12.63
N ILE A 124 -0.60 7.27 12.86
CA ILE A 124 0.72 7.16 13.50
C ILE A 124 0.57 6.71 14.95
N ASP A 125 -0.32 7.39 15.67
CA ASP A 125 -0.61 7.21 17.09
C ASP A 125 -2.14 7.23 17.34
N ASN A 126 -2.55 7.38 18.61
CA ASN A 126 -3.96 7.43 19.01
C ASN A 126 -4.54 8.85 19.12
N THR A 127 -3.85 9.87 18.62
CA THR A 127 -4.31 11.26 18.73
C THR A 127 -5.44 11.56 17.75
N GLU A 128 -6.26 12.57 18.06
CA GLU A 128 -7.30 13.05 17.16
C GLU A 128 -6.70 13.62 15.85
N ALA A 129 -5.49 14.20 15.93
CA ALA A 129 -4.75 14.65 14.75
C ALA A 129 -4.42 13.48 13.81
N SER A 130 -3.92 12.35 14.35
CA SER A 130 -3.70 11.12 13.56
C SER A 130 -4.99 10.59 12.96
N ARG A 131 -6.11 10.62 13.69
CA ARG A 131 -7.43 10.23 13.18
C ARG A 131 -7.87 11.13 12.03
N THR A 132 -7.74 12.44 12.18
CA THR A 132 -8.06 13.43 11.13
C THR A 132 -7.22 13.20 9.87
N SER A 133 -5.91 13.02 10.04
CA SER A 133 -4.99 12.70 8.94
C SER A 133 -5.37 11.41 8.23
N PHE A 134 -5.72 10.36 8.97
CA PHE A 134 -6.18 9.09 8.40
C PHE A 134 -7.40 9.29 7.49
N PHE A 135 -8.45 9.96 7.95
CA PHE A 135 -9.66 10.16 7.14
C PHE A 135 -9.41 11.08 5.94
N ARG A 136 -8.57 12.10 6.09
CA ARG A 136 -8.13 12.95 4.97
C ARG A 136 -7.42 12.14 3.88
N ILE A 137 -6.52 11.23 4.25
CA ILE A 137 -5.83 10.35 3.30
C ILE A 137 -6.81 9.35 2.68
N LEU A 138 -7.71 8.77 3.48
CA LEU A 138 -8.71 7.81 3.02
C LEU A 138 -9.61 8.40 1.93
N ASP A 139 -10.25 9.55 2.21
CA ASP A 139 -11.16 10.19 1.28
C ASP A 139 -10.42 10.67 0.04
N GLY A 140 -9.28 11.36 0.21
CA GLY A 140 -8.49 11.84 -0.92
C GLY A 140 -7.91 10.72 -1.78
N ALA A 141 -7.66 9.53 -1.23
CA ALA A 141 -7.23 8.38 -2.02
C ALA A 141 -8.37 7.85 -2.90
N PHE A 142 -9.59 7.74 -2.36
CA PHE A 142 -10.76 7.37 -3.17
C PHE A 142 -11.07 8.42 -4.24
N ASP A 143 -11.00 9.71 -3.90
CA ASP A 143 -11.18 10.81 -4.85
C ASP A 143 -10.14 10.77 -5.99
N ALA A 144 -8.92 10.30 -5.68
CA ALA A 144 -7.88 10.10 -6.68
C ALA A 144 -8.13 8.88 -7.59
N GLY A 145 -9.05 7.97 -7.23
CA GLY A 145 -9.43 6.81 -8.04
C GLY A 145 -8.80 5.48 -7.60
N VAL A 146 -8.43 5.32 -6.32
CA VAL A 146 -8.02 4.00 -5.82
C VAL A 146 -9.21 3.04 -5.74
N ALA A 147 -9.00 1.78 -6.10
CA ALA A 147 -10.06 0.77 -6.16
C ALA A 147 -10.44 0.24 -4.76
N ALA A 148 -9.50 0.21 -3.83
CA ALA A 148 -9.71 -0.25 -2.46
C ALA A 148 -8.64 0.29 -1.51
N VAL A 149 -8.99 0.36 -0.22
CA VAL A 149 -8.05 0.67 0.85
C VAL A 149 -8.04 -0.45 1.89
N THR A 150 -6.85 -1.01 2.15
CA THR A 150 -6.62 -1.97 3.23
C THR A 150 -6.21 -1.23 4.50
N VAL A 151 -6.93 -1.44 5.59
CA VAL A 151 -6.68 -0.77 6.87
C VAL A 151 -6.28 -1.79 7.93
N HIS A 152 -5.06 -1.65 8.45
CA HIS A 152 -4.64 -2.36 9.66
C HIS A 152 -5.12 -1.61 10.90
N GLY A 153 -5.91 -2.26 11.75
CA GLY A 153 -6.49 -1.70 12.97
C GLY A 153 -5.50 -1.32 14.09
N ARG A 154 -4.18 -1.32 13.85
CA ARG A 154 -3.16 -0.87 14.80
C ARG A 154 -2.50 0.41 14.29
N THR A 155 -2.04 1.28 15.19
CA THR A 155 -1.27 2.48 14.81
C THR A 155 0.17 2.10 14.43
N VAL A 156 0.92 3.03 13.83
CA VAL A 156 2.35 2.84 13.53
C VAL A 156 3.15 2.60 14.81
N GLU A 157 2.93 3.42 15.84
CA GLU A 157 3.59 3.29 17.15
C GLU A 157 3.27 1.97 17.84
N GLN A 158 2.01 1.52 17.73
CA GLN A 158 1.55 0.27 18.33
C GLN A 158 2.25 -0.95 17.73
N LYS A 159 2.72 -0.89 16.48
CA LYS A 159 3.38 -2.01 15.78
C LYS A 159 2.53 -3.29 15.83
N TYR A 160 2.96 -4.29 16.60
CA TYR A 160 2.28 -5.57 16.82
C TYR A 160 1.93 -5.79 18.30
N VAL A 161 1.98 -4.75 19.13
CA VAL A 161 1.69 -4.80 20.56
C VAL A 161 0.19 -4.57 20.79
N GLY A 162 -0.46 -5.45 21.55
CA GLY A 162 -1.90 -5.36 21.84
C GLY A 162 -2.80 -5.64 20.62
N PRO A 163 -4.13 -5.62 20.79
CA PRO A 163 -5.07 -6.04 19.74
C PRO A 163 -5.26 -4.99 18.64
N SER A 164 -5.71 -5.45 17.47
CA SER A 164 -6.20 -4.60 16.39
C SER A 164 -7.57 -4.02 16.76
N SER A 165 -7.78 -2.73 16.50
CA SER A 165 -9.05 -2.05 16.78
C SER A 165 -10.06 -2.31 15.66
N TRP A 166 -10.78 -3.43 15.77
CA TRP A 166 -11.97 -3.71 14.95
C TRP A 166 -13.10 -2.67 15.11
N PRO A 167 -13.33 -2.05 16.29
CA PRO A 167 -14.24 -0.91 16.39
C PRO A 167 -13.88 0.23 15.43
N PHE A 168 -12.59 0.59 15.34
CA PHE A 168 -12.14 1.61 14.39
C PHE A 168 -12.43 1.18 12.94
N LEU A 169 -12.20 -0.08 12.57
CA LEU A 169 -12.51 -0.57 11.22
C LEU A 169 -14.01 -0.50 10.89
N ARG A 170 -14.89 -0.67 11.89
CA ARG A 170 -16.33 -0.45 11.71
C ARG A 170 -16.65 1.01 11.41
N ASP A 171 -16.04 1.95 12.14
CA ASP A 171 -16.18 3.39 11.85
C ASP A 171 -15.71 3.70 10.42
N VAL A 172 -14.56 3.15 10.02
CA VAL A 172 -14.01 3.34 8.67
C VAL A 172 -14.96 2.81 7.62
N LYS A 173 -15.52 1.61 7.78
CA LYS A 173 -16.46 1.07 6.80
C LYS A 173 -17.77 1.86 6.76
N ALA A 174 -18.28 2.32 7.90
CA ALA A 174 -19.47 3.17 7.95
C ALA A 174 -19.23 4.50 7.22
N HIS A 175 -18.07 5.14 7.43
CA HIS A 175 -17.66 6.35 6.71
C HIS A 175 -17.46 6.12 5.21
N ALA A 176 -16.87 4.97 4.85
CA ALA A 176 -16.57 4.62 3.46
C ALA A 176 -17.83 4.38 2.61
N GLY A 177 -18.96 4.02 3.23
CA GLY A 177 -20.17 3.66 2.49
C GLY A 177 -19.92 2.48 1.55
N ASP A 178 -20.25 2.63 0.27
CA ASP A 178 -20.06 1.57 -0.74
C ASP A 178 -18.61 1.36 -1.16
N ARG A 179 -17.70 2.28 -0.82
CA ARG A 179 -16.27 2.18 -1.14
C ARG A 179 -15.65 0.93 -0.50
N THR A 180 -14.72 0.29 -1.21
CA THR A 180 -14.12 -0.99 -0.81
C THR A 180 -13.07 -0.80 0.27
N ILE A 181 -13.33 -1.34 1.46
CA ILE A 181 -12.39 -1.38 2.59
C ILE A 181 -12.06 -2.83 2.91
N LEU A 182 -10.77 -3.14 3.02
CA LEU A 182 -10.28 -4.44 3.48
C LEU A 182 -9.73 -4.29 4.90
N GLY A 183 -10.39 -4.93 5.87
CA GLY A 183 -9.94 -4.97 7.26
C GLY A 183 -8.74 -5.90 7.43
N SER A 184 -7.74 -5.48 8.22
CA SER A 184 -6.56 -6.28 8.51
C SER A 184 -6.16 -6.18 9.98
N GLY A 185 -5.63 -7.28 10.51
CA GLY A 185 -5.06 -7.37 11.85
C GLY A 185 -5.81 -8.36 12.72
N ASP A 186 -5.05 -9.29 13.31
CA ASP A 186 -5.55 -10.44 14.08
C ASP A 186 -6.56 -11.26 13.27
#